data_AF-A0A1G4R7D2-F1
#
_entry.id   AF-A0A1G4R7D2-F1
#
_cell.length_a   1.000
_cell.length_b   1.000
_cell.length_c   1.000
_cell.angle_alpha   90.00
_cell.angle_beta   90.00
_cell.angle_gamma   90.00
#
_symmetry.space_group_name_H-M   'P 1'
#
loop_
_entity.id
_entity.type
_entity.pdbx_description
1 polymer ?
#
loop_
_entity_poly.entity_id
_entity_poly.type
_entity_poly.pdbx_seq_one_letter_code
_entity_poly.pdbx_strand_id
1 'polypeptide(L)'
;MIRVSKLIRKLGLLPAIAALGLISCAIVPPVGAPAPQYILRDALTSPVADIESRAEKGNARAQLSLSILYQYGLRGKPLSLVSASQWRGRALRSTTTAPITQYIPGINGKPGRTAIINLPKSDVPGAEVAATDACAAKLNSGIPDLQATTSCGGPGVFMELSQLWASAKMGM
;
A
#
# COMPACT_ATOMS: atom_id res chain seq x y z
N MET A 1 -72.47 -29.72 8.61
CA MET A 1 -71.75 -29.83 7.32
C MET A 1 -71.39 -28.43 6.82
N ILE A 2 -70.12 -28.20 6.51
CA ILE A 2 -69.59 -27.29 5.47
C ILE A 2 -69.71 -25.75 5.69
N ARG A 3 -68.58 -25.17 6.14
CA ARG A 3 -67.79 -24.01 5.63
C ARG A 3 -68.44 -22.61 5.53
N VAL A 4 -68.01 -21.62 6.32
CA VAL A 4 -66.78 -20.75 6.24
C VAL A 4 -67.10 -19.37 5.62
N SER A 5 -66.46 -18.35 6.19
CA SER A 5 -66.16 -17.01 5.65
C SER A 5 -67.20 -15.89 5.77
N LYS A 6 -67.08 -15.13 6.86
CA LYS A 6 -67.26 -13.66 6.96
C LYS A 6 -66.50 -13.23 8.22
N LEU A 7 -65.83 -12.11 8.35
CA LEU A 7 -65.32 -11.08 7.46
C LEU A 7 -64.53 -10.19 8.43
N ILE A 8 -63.20 -10.17 8.29
CA ILE A 8 -62.28 -9.05 8.52
C ILE A 8 -62.66 -8.11 9.70
N ARG A 9 -62.11 -8.40 10.89
CA ARG A 9 -62.06 -7.44 12.00
C ARG A 9 -60.91 -6.46 11.78
N LYS A 10 -61.27 -5.18 11.86
CA LYS A 10 -60.40 -4.00 11.91
C LYS A 10 -59.31 -4.13 12.97
N LEU A 11 -58.05 -3.94 12.57
CA LEU A 11 -56.93 -3.46 13.39
C LEU A 11 -55.90 -2.97 12.37
N GLY A 12 -55.64 -1.67 12.24
CA GLY A 12 -54.97 -0.90 13.27
C GLY A 12 -53.54 -0.67 12.78
N LEU A 13 -53.35 0.51 12.18
CA LEU A 13 -52.13 1.10 11.63
C LEU A 13 -50.91 0.94 12.57
N LEU A 14 -49.75 0.51 12.03
CA LEU A 14 -48.38 1.02 12.33
C LEU A 14 -47.32 0.12 11.64
N PRO A 15 -46.48 0.65 10.73
CA PRO A 15 -45.39 -0.10 10.11
C PRO A 15 -44.15 -0.05 11.02
N ALA A 16 -43.84 -1.15 11.69
CA ALA A 16 -42.56 -1.32 12.37
C ALA A 16 -41.51 -1.80 11.35
N ILE A 17 -40.99 -0.87 10.54
CA ILE A 17 -39.74 -1.09 9.80
C ILE A 17 -38.62 -1.04 10.84
N ALA A 18 -38.33 -2.19 11.45
CA ALA A 18 -37.13 -2.40 12.23
C ALA A 18 -35.93 -2.42 11.26
N ALA A 19 -35.43 -1.22 10.94
CA ALA A 19 -34.20 -1.06 10.19
C ALA A 19 -33.05 -1.65 11.02
N LEU A 20 -32.57 -2.83 10.58
CA LEU A 20 -31.30 -3.42 10.98
C LEU A 20 -30.16 -2.46 10.59
N GLY A 21 -29.89 -1.49 11.45
CA GLY A 21 -28.70 -0.66 11.41
C GLY A 21 -27.49 -1.46 11.90
N LEU A 22 -27.09 -2.49 11.15
CA LEU A 22 -25.77 -3.07 11.31
C LEU A 22 -24.77 -2.06 10.75
N ILE A 23 -24.21 -1.29 11.66
CA ILE A 23 -23.05 -0.44 11.47
C ILE A 23 -21.97 -1.31 10.81
N SER A 24 -21.79 -1.12 9.50
CA SER A 24 -20.65 -1.67 8.79
C SER A 24 -19.42 -1.02 9.39
N CYS A 25 -18.65 -1.77 10.18
CA CYS A 25 -17.26 -1.43 10.41
C CYS A 25 -16.58 -1.49 9.04
N ALA A 26 -16.52 -0.35 8.35
CA ALA A 26 -15.51 -0.14 7.32
C ALA A 26 -14.17 -0.37 8.03
N ILE A 27 -13.55 -1.51 7.76
CA ILE A 27 -12.18 -1.78 8.15
C ILE A 27 -11.35 -0.78 7.35
N VAL A 28 -11.18 0.41 7.90
CA VAL A 28 -10.24 1.39 7.35
C VAL A 28 -8.88 0.72 7.53
N PRO A 29 -8.13 0.47 6.43
CA PRO A 29 -6.79 -0.07 6.57
C PRO A 29 -6.01 0.84 7.53
N PRO A 30 -5.15 0.28 8.40
CA PRO A 30 -4.48 1.05 9.43
C PRO A 30 -3.81 2.27 8.78
N VAL A 31 -4.20 3.45 9.25
CA VAL A 31 -3.65 4.73 8.83
C VAL A 31 -2.14 4.64 9.05
N GLY A 32 -1.38 4.52 7.97
CA GLY A 32 0.07 4.32 8.03
C GLY A 32 0.63 3.04 7.41
N ALA A 33 -0.19 2.14 6.85
CA ALA A 33 0.33 1.19 5.88
C ALA A 33 0.90 1.98 4.69
N PRO A 34 2.22 1.92 4.42
CA PRO A 34 2.80 2.66 3.31
C PRO A 34 2.16 2.13 2.03
N ALA A 35 1.42 3.01 1.40
CA ALA A 35 0.51 2.61 0.37
C ALA A 35 1.35 2.35 -0.91
N PRO A 36 1.38 1.11 -1.44
CA PRO A 36 2.34 0.67 -2.46
C PRO A 36 2.35 1.56 -3.72
N GLN A 37 1.26 2.31 -3.94
CA GLN A 37 1.14 3.23 -5.05
C GLN A 37 2.22 4.31 -5.11
N TYR A 38 2.83 4.73 -4.01
CA TYR A 38 3.78 5.85 -4.11
C TYR A 38 5.05 5.45 -4.89
N ILE A 39 5.54 4.23 -4.68
CA ILE A 39 6.74 3.70 -5.38
C ILE A 39 6.42 3.48 -6.86
N LEU A 40 5.25 2.92 -7.14
CA LEU A 40 4.79 2.67 -8.51
C LEU A 40 4.53 3.97 -9.25
N ARG A 41 3.89 4.95 -8.62
CA ARG A 41 3.72 6.28 -9.21
C ARG A 41 5.06 6.94 -9.49
N ASP A 42 6.01 6.92 -8.55
CA ASP A 42 7.36 7.46 -8.79
C ASP A 42 8.03 6.75 -9.97
N ALA A 43 7.99 5.42 -10.02
CA ALA A 43 8.57 4.63 -11.10
C ALA A 43 7.96 4.97 -12.47
N LEU A 44 6.65 5.20 -12.53
CA LEU A 44 5.92 5.41 -13.77
C LEU A 44 5.92 6.88 -14.25
N THR A 45 6.04 7.85 -13.34
CA THR A 45 5.85 9.28 -13.66
C THR A 45 7.13 10.10 -13.60
N SER A 46 8.03 9.85 -12.65
CA SER A 46 9.27 10.65 -12.51
C SER A 46 10.23 10.42 -13.67
N PRO A 47 11.02 11.39 -14.13
CA PRO A 47 12.02 11.14 -15.17
C PRO A 47 12.97 10.00 -14.81
N VAL A 48 13.27 9.11 -15.75
CA VAL A 48 14.12 7.92 -15.49
C VAL A 48 15.51 8.35 -14.99
N ALA A 49 16.08 9.40 -15.59
CA ALA A 49 17.37 9.96 -15.18
C ALA A 49 17.36 10.45 -13.71
N ASP A 50 16.24 11.01 -13.24
CA ASP A 50 16.10 11.45 -11.85
C ASP A 50 16.00 10.28 -10.87
N ILE A 51 15.32 9.20 -11.29
CA ILE A 51 15.26 7.95 -10.53
C ILE A 51 16.67 7.37 -10.41
N GLU A 52 17.44 7.31 -11.50
CA GLU A 52 18.82 6.81 -11.51
C GLU A 52 19.72 7.64 -10.60
N SER A 53 19.71 8.97 -10.75
CA SER A 53 20.49 9.90 -9.93
C SER A 53 20.19 9.72 -8.43
N ARG A 54 18.91 9.59 -8.05
CA ARG A 54 18.54 9.34 -6.64
C ARG A 54 18.94 7.94 -6.19
N ALA A 55 18.77 6.93 -7.03
CA ALA A 55 19.10 5.55 -6.69
C ALA A 55 20.60 5.36 -6.44
N GLU A 56 21.43 6.00 -7.26
CA GLU A 56 22.88 6.07 -7.12
C GLU A 56 23.31 6.78 -5.83
N LYS A 57 22.60 7.83 -5.44
CA LYS A 57 22.81 8.55 -4.16
C LYS A 57 22.32 7.80 -2.92
N GLY A 58 21.85 6.55 -3.07
CA GLY A 58 21.44 5.72 -1.93
C GLY A 58 19.98 5.88 -1.54
N ASN A 59 19.14 6.56 -2.32
CA ASN A 59 17.72 6.67 -2.01
C ASN A 59 17.02 5.31 -2.20
N ALA A 60 16.66 4.66 -1.09
CA ALA A 60 16.05 3.32 -1.09
C ALA A 60 14.77 3.21 -1.93
N ARG A 61 13.93 4.24 -1.92
CA ARG A 61 12.69 4.27 -2.71
C ARG A 61 12.99 4.35 -4.20
N ALA A 62 13.92 5.21 -4.61
CA ALA A 62 14.37 5.31 -6.00
C ALA A 62 15.03 4.00 -6.49
N GLN A 63 15.82 3.35 -5.63
CA GLN A 63 16.40 2.03 -5.93
C GLN A 63 15.30 0.98 -6.14
N LEU A 64 14.24 1.00 -5.33
CA LEU A 64 13.11 0.11 -5.54
C LEU A 64 12.33 0.45 -6.82
N SER A 65 12.06 1.74 -7.10
CA SER A 65 11.44 2.17 -8.36
C SER A 65 12.25 1.71 -9.59
N LEU A 66 13.57 1.86 -9.56
CA LEU A 66 14.46 1.40 -10.62
C LEU A 66 14.41 -0.12 -10.77
N SER A 67 14.32 -0.86 -9.65
CA SER A 67 14.17 -2.32 -9.70
C SER A 67 12.89 -2.76 -10.43
N ILE A 68 11.79 -2.01 -10.26
CA ILE A 68 10.51 -2.29 -10.93
C ILE A 68 10.62 -2.03 -12.43
N LEU A 69 11.30 -0.95 -12.84
CA LEU A 69 11.55 -0.66 -14.25
C LEU A 69 12.31 -1.81 -14.94
N TYR A 70 13.37 -2.32 -14.31
CA TYR A 70 14.11 -3.48 -14.83
C TYR A 70 13.31 -4.79 -14.76
N GLN A 71 12.51 -4.99 -13.70
CA GLN A 71 11.76 -6.24 -13.52
C GLN A 71 10.65 -6.43 -14.55
N TYR A 72 10.10 -5.34 -15.09
CA TYR A 72 9.00 -5.39 -16.05
C TYR A 72 9.36 -4.82 -17.43
N GLY A 73 10.61 -4.39 -17.62
CA GLY A 73 11.08 -3.81 -18.88
C GLY A 73 10.32 -2.55 -19.27
N LEU A 74 10.17 -1.62 -18.33
CA LEU A 74 9.36 -0.40 -18.51
C LEU A 74 10.24 0.79 -18.93
N ARG A 75 9.64 1.73 -19.67
CA ARG A 75 10.22 3.04 -19.99
C ARG A 75 11.61 2.96 -20.63
N GLY A 76 11.76 2.03 -21.57
CA GLY A 76 13.01 1.80 -22.30
C GLY A 76 14.09 1.04 -21.52
N LYS A 77 13.84 0.63 -20.26
CA LYS A 77 14.76 -0.27 -19.56
C LYS A 77 14.61 -1.70 -20.05
N PRO A 78 15.72 -2.44 -20.23
CA PRO A 78 15.64 -3.85 -20.60
C PRO A 78 15.06 -4.67 -19.44
N LEU A 79 14.28 -5.69 -19.78
CA LEU A 79 13.84 -6.69 -18.81
C LEU A 79 15.06 -7.43 -18.24
N SER A 80 15.37 -7.22 -16.96
CA SER A 80 16.53 -7.80 -16.29
C SER A 80 16.25 -8.07 -14.82
N LEU A 81 15.95 -9.33 -14.48
CA LEU A 81 15.74 -9.75 -13.09
C LEU A 81 17.02 -9.64 -12.25
N VAL A 82 18.20 -9.78 -12.88
CA VAL A 82 19.49 -9.58 -12.22
C VAL A 82 19.64 -8.12 -11.78
N SER A 83 19.43 -7.17 -12.69
CA SER A 83 19.49 -5.74 -12.34
C SER A 83 18.42 -5.36 -11.32
N ALA A 84 17.19 -5.88 -11.48
CA ALA A 84 16.11 -5.66 -10.53
C ALA A 84 16.46 -6.16 -9.11
N SER A 85 16.97 -7.39 -8.98
CA SER A 85 17.36 -7.95 -7.68
C SER A 85 18.52 -7.20 -7.03
N GLN A 86 19.49 -6.72 -7.81
CA GLN A 86 20.58 -5.90 -7.30
C GLN A 86 20.08 -4.58 -6.71
N TRP A 87 19.25 -3.84 -7.45
CA TRP A 87 18.68 -2.58 -6.98
C TRP A 87 17.74 -2.78 -5.79
N ARG A 88 16.87 -3.80 -5.84
CA ARG A 88 15.99 -4.15 -4.72
C ARG A 88 16.77 -4.55 -3.47
N GLY A 89 17.87 -5.29 -3.62
CA GLY A 89 18.75 -5.65 -2.52
C GLY A 89 19.43 -4.43 -1.89
N ARG A 90 19.76 -3.39 -2.66
CA ARG A 90 20.28 -2.13 -2.11
C ARG A 90 19.20 -1.40 -1.31
N ALA A 91 17.97 -1.32 -1.84
CA ALA A 91 16.85 -0.66 -1.17
C ALA A 91 16.54 -1.26 0.21
N LEU A 92 16.47 -2.60 0.28
CA LEU A 92 16.12 -3.33 1.50
C LEU A 92 17.21 -3.28 2.59
N ARG A 93 18.47 -3.03 2.21
CA ARG A 93 19.57 -2.87 3.17
C ARG A 93 19.68 -1.44 3.72
N SER A 94 19.01 -0.48 3.10
CA SER A 94 19.06 0.91 3.51
C SER A 94 18.31 1.09 4.84
N THR A 95 18.97 1.75 5.79
CA THR A 95 18.40 2.02 7.12
C THR A 95 18.63 3.47 7.51
N THR A 96 17.61 4.07 8.11
CA THR A 96 17.68 5.35 8.80
C THR A 96 17.60 5.11 10.30
N THR A 97 17.96 6.14 11.07
CA THR A 97 17.90 6.09 12.53
C THR A 97 16.64 6.80 13.01
N ALA A 98 15.83 6.11 13.80
CA ALA A 98 14.73 6.71 14.53
C ALA A 98 15.15 6.94 16.00
N PRO A 99 15.30 8.20 16.44
CA PRO A 99 15.56 8.47 17.84
C PRO A 99 14.30 8.22 18.67
N ILE A 100 14.43 7.45 19.74
CA ILE A 100 13.42 7.34 20.78
C ILE A 100 13.97 7.93 22.08
N THR A 101 13.11 8.63 22.82
CA THR A 101 13.45 9.15 24.14
C THR A 101 12.97 8.16 25.18
N GLN A 102 13.90 7.60 25.96
CA GLN A 102 13.57 6.74 27.09
C GLN A 102 13.84 7.47 28.41
N TYR A 103 12.82 7.62 29.22
CA TYR A 103 12.99 8.05 30.61
C TYR A 103 13.50 6.88 31.45
N ILE A 104 14.57 7.11 32.20
CA ILE A 104 15.16 6.17 33.15
C ILE A 104 14.87 6.72 34.56
N PRO A 105 14.03 6.05 35.36
CA PRO A 105 13.70 6.53 36.69
C PRO A 105 14.93 6.54 37.60
N GLY A 106 15.00 7.55 38.45
CA GLY A 106 16.00 7.62 39.50
C GLY A 106 15.74 6.57 40.58
N ILE A 107 16.80 5.97 41.11
CA ILE A 107 16.73 5.00 42.21
C ILE A 107 17.70 5.42 43.32
N ASN A 108 17.35 5.16 44.58
CA ASN A 108 18.18 5.45 45.77
C ASN A 108 18.59 6.93 45.91
N GLY A 109 17.63 7.85 45.80
CA GLY A 109 17.86 9.29 45.97
C GLY A 109 18.60 9.97 44.80
N LYS A 110 18.94 9.23 43.75
CA LYS A 110 19.51 9.81 42.52
C LYS A 110 18.38 10.32 41.61
N PRO A 111 18.55 11.47 40.95
CA PRO A 111 17.56 11.99 40.01
C PRO A 111 17.41 11.06 38.79
N GLY A 112 16.22 11.06 38.19
CA GLY A 112 15.98 10.40 36.90
C GLY A 112 16.68 11.11 35.75
N ARG A 113 16.77 10.44 34.60
CA ARG A 113 17.40 11.00 33.40
C ARG A 113 16.69 10.53 32.13
N THR A 114 16.83 11.29 31.05
CA THR A 114 16.38 10.92 29.71
C THR A 114 17.55 10.43 28.89
N ALA A 115 17.40 9.29 28.21
CA ALA A 115 18.34 8.79 27.22
C ALA A 115 17.71 8.87 25.82
N ILE A 116 18.50 9.32 24.84
CA ILE A 116 18.14 9.19 23.42
C ILE A 116 18.75 7.88 22.93
N ILE A 117 17.89 6.97 22.47
CA ILE A 117 18.29 5.69 21.89
C ILE A 117 17.98 5.75 20.40
N ASN A 118 19.00 5.50 19.60
CA ASN A 118 18.92 5.52 18.15
C ASN A 118 18.63 4.11 17.65
N LEU A 119 17.42 3.87 17.14
CA LEU A 119 17.02 2.58 16.60
C LEU A 119 17.20 2.56 15.08
N PRO A 120 17.90 1.57 14.51
CA PRO A 120 17.94 1.40 13.08
C PRO A 120 16.55 0.97 12.58
N LYS A 121 16.06 1.65 11.55
CA LYS A 121 14.79 1.38 10.89
C LYS A 121 15.05 1.25 9.39
N SER A 122 14.49 0.23 8.75
CA SER A 122 14.56 0.10 7.30
C SER A 122 13.86 1.27 6.61
N ASP A 123 14.51 1.84 5.60
CA ASP A 123 13.95 2.96 4.83
C ASP A 123 12.76 2.54 3.98
N VAL A 124 12.80 1.30 3.51
CA VAL A 124 11.69 0.65 2.82
C VAL A 124 11.45 -0.72 3.50
N PRO A 125 10.40 -0.87 4.31
CA PRO A 125 10.09 -2.12 4.98
C PRO A 125 9.68 -3.22 4.00
N GLY A 126 10.05 -4.47 4.26
CA GLY A 126 9.78 -5.59 3.36
C GLY A 126 8.29 -5.81 3.03
N ALA A 127 7.39 -5.53 3.97
CA ALA A 127 5.95 -5.60 3.74
C ALA A 127 5.47 -4.63 2.64
N GLU A 128 6.09 -3.46 2.58
CA GLU A 128 5.79 -2.46 1.56
C GLU A 128 6.30 -2.88 0.18
N VAL A 129 7.48 -3.49 0.12
CA VAL A 129 8.02 -4.10 -1.11
C VAL A 129 7.08 -5.20 -1.61
N ALA A 130 6.63 -6.09 -0.72
CA ALA A 130 5.70 -7.16 -1.07
C ALA A 130 4.35 -6.61 -1.59
N ALA A 131 3.81 -5.57 -0.96
CA ALA A 131 2.58 -4.91 -1.44
C ALA A 131 2.78 -4.26 -2.82
N THR A 132 3.93 -3.62 -3.03
CA THR A 132 4.32 -3.01 -4.30
C THR A 132 4.42 -4.06 -5.41
N ASP A 133 5.07 -5.18 -5.13
CA ASP A 133 5.23 -6.29 -6.07
C ASP A 133 3.89 -6.95 -6.40
N ALA A 134 3.01 -7.13 -5.40
CA ALA A 134 1.67 -7.67 -5.61
C ALA A 134 0.84 -6.77 -6.54
N CYS A 135 0.87 -5.45 -6.32
CA CYS A 135 0.19 -4.50 -7.20
C CYS A 135 0.81 -4.50 -8.61
N ALA A 136 2.14 -4.43 -8.72
CA ALA A 136 2.86 -4.45 -10.00
C ALA A 136 2.55 -5.72 -10.83
N ALA A 137 2.51 -6.89 -10.18
CA ALA A 137 2.15 -8.14 -10.85
C ALA A 137 0.73 -8.10 -11.44
N LYS A 138 -0.23 -7.52 -10.70
CA LYS A 138 -1.61 -7.36 -11.17
C LYS A 138 -1.70 -6.35 -12.32
N LEU A 139 -1.01 -5.22 -12.23
CA LEU A 139 -0.91 -4.25 -13.33
C LEU A 139 -0.32 -4.89 -14.59
N ASN A 140 0.72 -5.70 -14.45
CA ASN A 140 1.33 -6.41 -15.57
C ASN A 140 0.41 -7.46 -16.20
N SER A 141 -0.49 -8.07 -15.42
CA SER A 141 -1.47 -9.03 -15.93
C SER A 141 -2.62 -8.39 -16.71
N GLY A 142 -2.88 -7.08 -16.51
CA GLY A 142 -3.90 -6.32 -17.23
C GLY A 142 -5.35 -6.68 -16.89
N ILE A 143 -5.61 -7.60 -15.96
CA ILE A 143 -6.96 -8.03 -15.59
C ILE A 143 -7.39 -7.29 -14.31
N PRO A 144 -8.39 -6.39 -14.38
CA PRO A 144 -8.98 -5.79 -13.18
C PRO A 144 -9.84 -6.85 -12.47
N ASP A 145 -9.30 -7.45 -11.40
CA ASP A 145 -10.07 -8.27 -10.46
C ASP A 145 -10.16 -7.58 -9.08
N LEU A 146 -11.04 -8.08 -8.20
CA LEU A 146 -11.19 -7.54 -6.85
C LEU A 146 -9.86 -7.58 -6.07
N GLN A 147 -9.02 -8.59 -6.32
CA GLN A 147 -7.71 -8.69 -5.69
C GLN A 147 -6.72 -7.63 -6.21
N ALA A 148 -6.76 -7.30 -7.50
CA ALA A 148 -5.92 -6.30 -8.15
C ALA A 148 -6.20 -4.91 -7.58
N THR A 149 -7.49 -4.59 -7.42
CA THR A 149 -7.89 -3.33 -6.78
C THR A 149 -7.48 -3.29 -5.32
N THR A 150 -7.60 -4.39 -4.57
CA THR A 150 -7.21 -4.45 -3.15
C THR A 150 -5.69 -4.31 -2.97
N SER A 151 -4.89 -5.04 -3.76
CA SER A 151 -3.42 -4.99 -3.68
C SER A 151 -2.83 -3.62 -4.03
N CYS A 152 -3.53 -2.83 -4.85
CA CYS A 152 -3.09 -1.49 -5.26
C CYS A 152 -3.66 -0.35 -4.40
N GLY A 153 -4.44 -0.65 -3.34
CA GLY A 153 -5.00 0.38 -2.46
C GLY A 153 -6.35 0.96 -2.92
N GLY A 154 -7.04 0.30 -3.84
CA GLY A 154 -8.40 0.60 -4.27
C GLY A 154 -8.60 0.62 -5.78
N PRO A 155 -9.87 0.59 -6.27
CA PRO A 155 -10.18 0.55 -7.69
C PRO A 155 -9.73 1.81 -8.44
N GLY A 156 -9.88 3.00 -7.84
CA GLY A 156 -9.45 4.26 -8.46
C GLY A 156 -7.93 4.31 -8.68
N VAL A 157 -7.16 3.91 -7.67
CA VAL A 157 -5.69 3.87 -7.76
C VAL A 157 -5.24 2.83 -8.78
N PHE A 158 -5.89 1.67 -8.83
CA PHE A 158 -5.59 0.64 -9.83
C PHE A 158 -5.80 1.16 -11.26
N MET A 159 -6.91 1.84 -11.54
CA MET A 159 -7.19 2.37 -12.87
C MET A 159 -6.20 3.45 -13.31
N GLU A 160 -5.81 4.34 -12.40
CA GLU A 160 -4.78 5.34 -12.70
C GLU A 160 -3.43 4.67 -13.00
N LEU A 161 -2.99 3.76 -12.13
CA LEU A 161 -1.73 3.06 -12.30
C LEU A 161 -1.73 2.19 -13.57
N SER A 162 -2.85 1.60 -13.96
CA SER A 162 -2.91 0.76 -15.17
C SER A 162 -2.73 1.57 -16.45
N GLN A 163 -3.26 2.80 -16.51
CA GLN A 163 -3.02 3.72 -17.63
C GLN A 163 -1.55 4.14 -17.72
N LEU A 164 -0.95 4.49 -16.58
CA LEU A 164 0.47 4.83 -16.50
C LEU A 164 1.35 3.63 -16.88
N TRP A 165 0.98 2.43 -16.43
CA TRP A 165 1.69 1.18 -16.74
C TRP A 165 1.66 0.84 -18.23
N ALA A 166 0.50 1.01 -18.87
CA ALA A 166 0.36 0.82 -20.31
C ALA A 166 1.26 1.78 -21.09
N SER A 167 1.25 3.06 -20.71
CA SER A 167 2.10 4.10 -21.33
C SER A 167 3.59 3.76 -21.16
N ALA A 168 3.98 3.34 -19.95
CA ALA A 168 5.34 2.95 -19.64
C ALA A 168 5.84 1.74 -20.43
N LYS A 169 4.97 0.79 -20.79
CA LYS A 169 5.34 -0.35 -21.66
C LYS A 169 5.56 0.05 -23.12
N MET A 170 4.87 1.08 -23.59
CA MET A 170 4.94 1.52 -24.99
C MET A 170 6.20 2.34 -25.31
N GLY A 171 7.01 2.68 -24.30
CA GLY A 171 8.29 3.38 -24.50
C GLY A 171 8.14 4.83 -24.97
N MET A 172 6.98 5.45 -24.75
CA MET A 172 6.71 6.87 -25.02
C MET A 172 7.09 7.75 -23.83
#